data_AF-A0A345YNJ4-F1
#
_entry.id   AF-A0A345YNJ4-F1
#
_cell.length_a   1.000
_cell.length_b   1.000
_cell.length_c   1.000
_cell.angle_alpha   90.00
_cell.angle_beta   90.00
_cell.angle_gamma   90.00
#
_symmetry.space_group_name_H-M   'P 1'
#
loop_
_entity.id
_entity.type
_entity.pdbx_description
1 polymer ?
#
loop_
_entity_poly.entity_id
_entity_poly.type
_entity_poly.pdbx_seq_one_letter_code
_entity_poly.pdbx_strand_id
1 'polypeptide(L)'
;MDVELEQLTAYWEARPYRPGVNLGSLDADLAEAEERRAATEKVSEVEGKHYSAHRSRIMALQKAGRLQEALELTERCIAASRRESRVQGAVEAPWFTERASMLLSKLGRSEEARGVLQEYVSRYPDDRSPNKVHARLEKI
;
A
#
# COMPACT_ATOMS: atom_id res chain seq x y z
N MET A 1 37.60 -11.42 -36.35
CA MET A 1 37.10 -10.54 -35.29
C MET A 1 35.60 -10.50 -35.54
N ASP A 2 34.92 -11.60 -35.26
CA ASP A 2 33.56 -11.88 -35.74
C ASP A 2 32.84 -12.80 -34.73
N VAL A 3 32.68 -12.32 -33.50
CA VAL A 3 31.92 -13.05 -32.45
C VAL A 3 30.80 -12.19 -31.85
N GLU A 4 30.67 -10.93 -32.26
CA GLU A 4 29.78 -9.95 -31.61
C GLU A 4 28.40 -9.78 -32.28
N LEU A 5 28.12 -10.42 -33.42
CA LEU A 5 26.81 -10.27 -34.09
C LEU A 5 25.91 -11.50 -33.96
N GLU A 6 26.46 -12.72 -34.00
CA GLU A 6 25.67 -13.96 -33.83
C GLU A 6 25.12 -14.13 -32.40
N GLN A 7 25.85 -13.65 -31.39
CA GLN A 7 25.40 -13.67 -29.99
C GLN A 7 24.30 -12.63 -29.73
N LEU A 8 24.33 -11.49 -30.44
CA LEU A 8 23.31 -10.45 -30.35
C LEU A 8 22.01 -10.87 -31.05
N THR A 9 22.06 -11.58 -32.17
CA THR A 9 20.86 -12.11 -32.83
C THR A 9 20.18 -13.19 -31.99
N ALA A 10 20.95 -14.10 -31.37
CA ALA A 10 20.41 -15.10 -30.45
C ALA A 10 19.79 -14.48 -29.17
N TYR A 11 20.31 -13.34 -28.71
CA TYR A 11 19.78 -12.59 -27.56
C TYR A 11 18.39 -11.99 -27.83
N TRP A 12 18.08 -11.60 -29.07
CA TRP A 12 16.76 -11.10 -29.46
C TRP A 12 15.74 -12.19 -29.81
N GLU A 13 16.21 -13.38 -30.21
CA GLU A 13 15.35 -14.50 -30.65
C GLU A 13 14.81 -15.37 -29.49
N ALA A 14 15.38 -15.26 -28.28
CA ALA A 14 14.99 -16.09 -27.13
C ALA A 14 13.85 -15.51 -26.26
N ARG A 15 13.32 -14.32 -26.57
CA ARG A 15 12.08 -13.83 -25.93
C ARG A 15 10.88 -14.39 -26.68
N PRO A 16 9.90 -15.00 -26.01
CA PRO A 16 8.67 -15.40 -26.67
C PRO A 16 7.99 -14.17 -27.27
N TYR A 17 8.00 -14.09 -28.60
CA TYR A 17 7.15 -13.17 -29.38
C TYR A 17 5.71 -13.36 -28.88
N ARG A 18 5.14 -12.33 -28.23
CA ARG A 18 3.71 -12.26 -27.93
C ARG A 18 3.03 -11.71 -29.19
N PRO A 19 2.35 -12.52 -30.01
CA PRO A 19 1.64 -11.98 -31.17
C PRO A 19 0.45 -11.16 -30.65
N GLY A 20 0.31 -9.91 -31.12
CA GLY A 20 -0.94 -9.14 -30.96
C GLY A 20 -0.86 -7.79 -30.26
N VAL A 21 0.31 -7.29 -29.84
CA VAL A 21 0.43 -5.92 -29.34
C VAL A 21 0.76 -5.00 -30.52
N ASN A 22 -0.15 -4.09 -30.89
CA ASN A 22 0.15 -3.04 -31.85
C ASN A 22 0.89 -1.90 -31.11
N LEU A 23 1.86 -1.25 -31.75
CA LEU A 23 2.61 -0.14 -31.14
C LEU A 23 1.67 0.94 -30.56
N GLY A 24 0.55 1.22 -31.25
CA GLY A 24 -0.46 2.17 -30.77
C GLY A 24 -1.24 1.72 -29.53
N SER A 25 -1.39 0.40 -29.28
CA SER A 25 -1.97 -0.08 -28.02
C SER A 25 -0.96 -0.01 -26.87
N LEU A 26 0.34 -0.19 -27.17
CA LEU A 26 1.40 -0.07 -26.17
C LEU A 26 1.57 1.37 -25.66
N ASP A 27 1.49 2.36 -26.56
CA ASP A 27 1.56 3.78 -26.19
C ASP A 27 0.34 4.21 -25.34
N ALA A 28 -0.84 3.69 -25.65
CA ALA A 28 -2.04 3.92 -24.86
C ALA A 28 -1.95 3.27 -23.47
N ASP A 29 -1.49 2.02 -23.40
CA ASP A 29 -1.27 1.31 -22.13
C ASP A 29 -0.24 2.04 -21.24
N LEU A 30 0.83 2.58 -21.85
CA LEU A 30 1.84 3.35 -21.13
C LEU A 30 1.29 4.67 -20.60
N ALA A 31 0.54 5.41 -21.43
CA ALA A 31 -0.10 6.66 -21.00
C ALA A 31 -1.08 6.44 -19.85
N GLU A 32 -1.90 5.39 -19.91
CA GLU A 32 -2.82 5.00 -18.83
C GLU A 32 -2.05 4.62 -17.55
N ALA A 33 -0.94 3.89 -17.69
CA ALA A 33 -0.09 3.52 -16.57
C ALA A 33 0.57 4.74 -15.90
N GLU A 34 1.03 5.72 -16.70
CA GLU A 34 1.59 6.98 -16.20
C GLU A 34 0.55 7.83 -15.48
N GLU A 35 -0.65 7.96 -16.04
CA GLU A 35 -1.76 8.67 -15.39
C GLU A 35 -2.14 8.02 -14.06
N ARG A 36 -2.28 6.68 -14.05
CA ARG A 36 -2.57 5.92 -12.82
C ARG A 36 -1.46 6.10 -11.79
N ARG A 37 -0.18 6.14 -12.22
CA ARG A 37 0.97 6.36 -11.33
C ARG A 37 0.95 7.78 -10.73
N ALA A 38 0.72 8.80 -11.53
CA ALA A 38 0.62 10.18 -11.07
C ALA A 38 -0.57 10.37 -10.10
N ALA A 39 -1.72 9.77 -10.41
CA ALA A 39 -2.88 9.78 -9.53
C ALA A 39 -2.57 9.09 -8.19
N THR A 40 -1.91 7.93 -8.23
CA THR A 40 -1.47 7.17 -7.05
C THR A 40 -0.54 7.99 -6.16
N GLU A 41 0.49 8.61 -6.74
CA GLU A 41 1.47 9.41 -6.01
C GLU A 41 0.77 10.53 -5.23
N LYS A 42 -0.09 11.29 -5.91
CA LYS A 42 -0.81 12.40 -5.29
C LYS A 42 -1.71 11.98 -4.12
N VAL A 43 -2.39 10.83 -4.21
CA VAL A 43 -3.35 10.42 -3.18
C VAL A 43 -2.72 9.70 -1.98
N SER A 44 -1.53 9.12 -2.18
CA SER A 44 -0.78 8.35 -1.19
C SER A 44 0.08 9.22 -0.25
N GLU A 45 0.13 10.53 -0.47
CA GLU A 45 0.91 11.44 0.35
C GLU A 45 0.27 11.79 1.70
N VAL A 46 1.13 11.90 2.70
CA VAL A 46 0.89 12.51 4.01
C VAL A 46 2.07 13.42 4.29
N GLU A 47 1.83 14.72 4.50
CA GLU A 47 2.90 15.71 4.75
C GLU A 47 4.02 15.69 3.68
N GLY A 48 3.63 15.60 2.40
CA GLY A 48 4.55 15.62 1.25
C GLY A 48 5.45 14.39 1.12
N LYS A 49 5.11 13.29 1.80
CA LYS A 49 5.80 12.00 1.65
C LYS A 49 4.77 10.88 1.54
N HIS A 50 5.10 9.84 0.78
CA HIS A 50 4.31 8.62 0.73
C HIS A 50 4.04 8.09 2.16
N TYR A 51 2.81 7.68 2.45
CA TYR A 51 2.37 7.30 3.81
C TYR A 51 3.28 6.22 4.45
N SER A 52 3.87 5.32 3.66
CA SER A 52 4.79 4.27 4.14
C SER A 52 6.06 4.81 4.82
N ALA A 53 6.50 6.02 4.46
CA ALA A 53 7.68 6.66 5.03
C ALA A 53 7.48 7.09 6.50
N HIS A 54 6.23 7.20 6.95
CA HIS A 54 5.92 7.66 8.31
C HIS A 54 5.99 6.56 9.38
N ARG A 55 6.21 5.29 9.00
CA ARG A 55 6.28 4.16 9.95
C ARG A 55 7.28 4.40 11.09
N SER A 56 8.49 4.84 10.76
CA SER A 56 9.53 5.11 11.76
C SER A 56 9.15 6.26 12.70
N ARG A 57 8.49 7.30 12.18
CA ARG A 57 8.04 8.44 12.98
C ARG A 57 6.90 8.06 13.91
N ILE A 58 5.92 7.28 13.45
CA ILE A 58 4.84 6.74 14.29
C ILE A 58 5.43 5.94 15.44
N MET A 59 6.40 5.06 15.16
CA MET A 59 7.10 4.29 16.19
C MET A 59 7.88 5.17 17.18
N ALA A 60 8.52 6.24 16.69
CA ALA A 60 9.24 7.18 17.54
C ALA A 60 8.29 7.96 18.47
N LEU A 61 7.15 8.44 17.96
CA LEU A 61 6.12 9.11 18.75
C LEU A 61 5.56 8.18 19.83
N GLN A 62 5.28 6.93 19.46
CA GLN A 62 4.82 5.91 20.41
C GLN A 62 5.83 5.67 21.53
N LYS A 63 7.13 5.54 21.20
CA LYS A 63 8.21 5.37 22.19
C LYS A 63 8.38 6.59 23.10
N ALA A 64 8.13 7.79 22.57
CA ALA A 64 8.16 9.03 23.34
C ALA A 64 6.90 9.26 24.20
N GLY A 65 5.95 8.32 24.25
CA GLY A 65 4.70 8.44 24.99
C GLY A 65 3.68 9.40 24.35
N ARG A 66 3.98 9.95 23.17
CA ARG A 66 3.10 10.87 22.42
C ARG A 66 2.05 10.08 21.63
N LEU A 67 1.24 9.31 22.36
CA LEU A 67 0.32 8.32 21.79
C LEU A 67 -0.76 8.95 20.91
N GLN A 68 -1.30 10.10 21.31
CA GLN A 68 -2.32 10.82 20.55
C GLN A 68 -1.79 11.31 19.20
N GLU A 69 -0.60 11.90 19.16
CA GLU A 69 0.04 12.33 17.91
C GLU A 69 0.42 11.16 17.01
N ALA A 70 0.86 10.05 17.60
CA ALA A 70 1.11 8.81 16.87
C ALA A 70 -0.17 8.30 16.20
N LEU A 71 -1.31 8.40 16.90
CA LEU A 71 -2.60 7.97 16.39
C LEU A 71 -3.05 8.87 15.24
N GLU A 72 -3.01 10.20 15.41
CA GLU A 72 -3.39 11.16 14.36
C GLU A 72 -2.56 11.01 13.09
N LEU A 73 -1.24 10.78 13.21
CA LEU A 73 -0.39 10.48 12.05
C LEU A 73 -0.76 9.14 11.42
N THR A 74 -1.07 8.12 12.23
CA THR A 74 -1.48 6.80 11.74
C THR A 74 -2.80 6.87 10.98
N GLU A 75 -3.79 7.60 11.48
CA GLU A 75 -5.11 7.80 10.84
C GLU A 75 -4.98 8.49 9.49
N ARG A 76 -4.12 9.52 9.39
CA ARG A 76 -3.81 10.16 8.10
C ARG A 76 -3.17 9.18 7.12
N CYS A 77 -2.30 8.28 7.59
CA CYS A 77 -1.70 7.23 6.77
C CYS A 77 -2.73 6.17 6.32
N ILE A 78 -3.69 5.80 7.17
CA ILE A 78 -4.81 4.93 6.80
C ILE A 78 -5.62 5.59 5.68
N ALA A 79 -5.97 6.86 5.84
CA ALA A 79 -6.73 7.60 4.84
C ALA A 79 -5.99 7.69 3.49
N ALA A 80 -4.67 7.91 3.50
CA ALA A 80 -3.85 7.91 2.30
C ALA A 80 -3.77 6.54 1.63
N SER A 81 -3.51 5.49 2.40
CA SER A 81 -3.48 4.11 1.90
C SER A 81 -4.85 3.68 1.33
N ARG A 82 -5.95 4.14 1.93
CA ARG A 82 -7.31 3.92 1.41
C ARG A 82 -7.54 4.58 0.06
N ARG A 83 -7.08 5.82 -0.11
CA ARG A 83 -7.20 6.51 -1.40
C ARG A 83 -6.35 5.81 -2.47
N GLU A 84 -5.13 5.41 -2.13
CA GLU A 84 -4.27 4.63 -3.03
C GLU A 84 -4.93 3.30 -3.42
N SER A 85 -5.43 2.53 -2.45
CA SER A 85 -6.13 1.25 -2.66
C SER A 85 -7.27 1.38 -3.68
N ARG A 86 -8.03 2.49 -3.64
CA ARG A 86 -9.10 2.77 -4.60
C ARG A 86 -8.59 3.03 -6.02
N VAL A 87 -7.43 3.67 -6.17
CA VAL A 87 -6.83 3.95 -7.49
C VAL A 87 -6.20 2.68 -8.07
N GLN A 88 -5.57 1.86 -7.23
CA GLN A 88 -4.83 0.68 -7.67
C GLN A 88 -5.68 -0.60 -7.70
N GLY A 89 -6.88 -0.60 -7.10
CA GLY A 89 -7.66 -1.82 -6.91
C GLY A 89 -7.02 -2.82 -5.93
N ALA A 90 -6.10 -2.34 -5.09
CA ALA A 90 -5.34 -3.16 -4.13
C ALA A 90 -5.96 -3.12 -2.72
N VAL A 91 -5.46 -3.92 -1.80
CA VAL A 91 -5.84 -3.88 -0.37
C VAL A 91 -5.08 -2.76 0.34
N GLU A 92 -5.74 -2.03 1.23
CA GLU A 92 -5.10 -1.06 2.13
C GLU A 92 -3.94 -1.68 2.90
N ALA A 93 -2.92 -0.89 3.22
CA ALA A 93 -1.77 -1.35 3.99
C ALA A 93 -2.20 -1.70 5.43
N PRO A 94 -2.21 -2.99 5.83
CA PRO A 94 -2.78 -3.43 7.11
C PRO A 94 -2.02 -2.88 8.32
N TRP A 95 -0.73 -2.60 8.16
CA TRP A 95 0.15 -2.16 9.25
C TRP A 95 -0.38 -0.92 9.96
N PHE A 96 -0.97 0.03 9.24
CA PHE A 96 -1.47 1.27 9.85
C PHE A 96 -2.75 1.02 10.65
N THR A 97 -3.66 0.19 10.14
CA THR A 97 -4.85 -0.26 10.87
C THR A 97 -4.48 -1.02 12.15
N GLU A 98 -3.54 -1.97 12.05
CA GLU A 98 -3.01 -2.68 13.22
C GLU A 98 -2.40 -1.70 14.23
N ARG A 99 -1.63 -0.72 13.76
CA ARG A 99 -0.98 0.27 14.61
C ARG A 99 -2.00 1.18 15.32
N ALA A 100 -3.03 1.64 14.60
CA ALA A 100 -4.10 2.46 15.18
C ALA A 100 -4.81 1.70 16.31
N SER A 101 -5.16 0.43 16.11
CA SER A 101 -5.78 -0.37 17.18
C SER A 101 -4.87 -0.50 18.41
N MET A 102 -3.56 -0.70 18.24
CA MET A 102 -2.61 -0.73 19.36
C MET A 102 -2.51 0.60 20.10
N LEU A 103 -2.52 1.73 19.38
CA LEU A 103 -2.45 3.06 19.97
C LEU A 103 -3.74 3.39 20.73
N LEU A 104 -4.91 3.07 20.15
CA LEU A 104 -6.21 3.21 20.80
C LEU A 104 -6.31 2.37 22.07
N SER A 105 -5.88 1.10 22.05
CA SER A 105 -5.81 0.28 23.27
C SER A 105 -4.95 0.92 24.37
N LYS A 106 -3.78 1.48 24.00
CA LYS A 106 -2.88 2.15 24.95
C LYS A 106 -3.45 3.44 25.53
N LEU A 107 -4.38 4.09 24.82
CA LEU A 107 -5.13 5.25 25.26
C LEU A 107 -6.39 4.87 26.07
N GLY A 108 -6.65 3.57 26.30
CA GLY A 108 -7.86 3.09 26.99
C GLY A 108 -9.13 3.10 26.11
N ARG A 109 -8.99 3.32 24.81
CA ARG A 109 -10.08 3.44 23.83
C ARG A 109 -10.33 2.10 23.12
N SER A 110 -10.58 1.04 23.90
CA SER A 110 -10.66 -0.34 23.39
C SER A 110 -11.80 -0.57 22.39
N GLU A 111 -12.96 0.05 22.59
CA GLU A 111 -14.09 -0.06 21.66
C GLU A 111 -13.76 0.51 20.28
N GLU A 112 -13.09 1.66 20.24
CA GLU A 112 -12.65 2.27 18.99
C GLU A 112 -11.54 1.45 18.33
N ALA A 113 -10.65 0.88 19.13
CA ALA A 113 -9.61 -0.02 18.63
C ALA A 113 -10.21 -1.25 17.93
N ARG A 114 -11.27 -1.83 18.50
CA ARG A 114 -12.05 -2.92 17.90
C ARG A 114 -12.76 -2.45 16.63
N GLY A 115 -13.40 -1.28 16.68
CA GLY A 115 -14.12 -0.69 15.55
C GLY A 115 -13.24 -0.50 14.31
N VAL A 116 -12.02 0.01 14.48
CA VAL A 116 -11.06 0.19 13.36
C VAL A 116 -10.69 -1.14 12.70
N LEU A 117 -10.50 -2.21 13.48
CA LEU A 117 -10.19 -3.54 12.95
C LEU A 117 -11.42 -4.16 12.25
N GLN A 118 -12.60 -4.02 12.83
CA GLN A 118 -13.85 -4.50 12.23
C GLN A 118 -14.16 -3.80 10.91
N GLU A 119 -13.99 -2.48 10.83
CA GLU A 119 -14.20 -1.73 9.59
C GLU A 119 -13.24 -2.20 8.48
N TYR A 120 -11.99 -2.52 8.83
CA TYR A 120 -11.03 -3.05 7.89
C TYR A 120 -11.45 -4.43 7.37
N VAL A 121 -11.77 -5.37 8.27
CA VAL A 121 -12.19 -6.72 7.90
C VAL A 121 -13.48 -6.68 7.07
N SER A 122 -14.43 -5.80 7.42
CA SER A 122 -15.68 -5.64 6.67
C SER A 122 -15.45 -5.15 5.23
N ARG A 123 -14.38 -4.39 4.97
CA ARG A 123 -14.02 -3.95 3.61
C ARG A 123 -13.33 -5.04 2.79
N TYR A 124 -12.66 -5.99 3.45
CA TYR A 124 -11.86 -7.03 2.82
C TYR A 124 -12.23 -8.41 3.38
N PRO A 125 -13.40 -8.97 3.08
CA PRO A 125 -13.81 -10.27 3.63
C PRO A 125 -12.83 -11.39 3.22
N ASP A 126 -12.50 -12.24 4.21
CA ASP A 126 -11.69 -13.48 4.17
C ASP A 126 -10.36 -13.48 3.41
N ASP A 127 -10.36 -13.55 2.08
CA ASP A 127 -9.15 -13.83 1.29
C ASP A 127 -8.25 -12.60 1.12
N ARG A 128 -8.86 -11.40 1.17
CA ARG A 128 -8.15 -10.12 0.98
C ARG A 128 -7.71 -9.47 2.29
N SER A 129 -8.30 -9.82 3.43
CA SER A 129 -7.86 -9.28 4.72
C SER A 129 -6.65 -10.04 5.24
N PRO A 130 -5.55 -9.35 5.61
CA PRO A 130 -4.40 -10.01 6.17
C PRO A 130 -4.72 -10.68 7.51
N ASN A 131 -4.32 -11.95 7.68
CA ASN A 131 -4.51 -12.75 8.90
C ASN A 131 -4.12 -12.02 10.20
N LYS A 132 -3.13 -11.12 10.13
CA LYS A 132 -2.69 -10.33 11.30
C LYS A 132 -3.77 -9.40 11.85
N VAL A 133 -4.65 -8.85 11.00
CA VAL A 133 -5.75 -7.98 11.42
C VAL A 133 -6.80 -8.81 12.17
N HIS A 134 -7.15 -9.99 11.65
CA HIS A 134 -8.05 -10.94 12.33
C HIS A 134 -7.48 -11.38 13.68
N ALA A 135 -6.22 -11.85 13.70
CA ALA A 135 -5.56 -12.28 14.93
C ALA A 135 -5.42 -11.17 15.98
N ARG A 136 -5.44 -9.90 15.55
CA ARG A 136 -5.46 -8.74 16.45
C ARG A 136 -6.87 -8.48 17.00
N LEU A 137 -7.89 -8.59 16.16
CA LEU A 137 -9.29 -8.41 16.53
C LEU A 137 -9.74 -9.45 17.57
N GLU A 138 -9.24 -10.66 17.49
CA GLU A 138 -9.50 -11.73 18.47
C GLU A 138 -8.89 -11.48 19.85
N LYS A 139 -7.90 -10.59 19.96
CA LYS A 139 -7.11 -10.35 21.17
C LYS A 139 -7.49 -9.07 21.92
N ILE A 140 -8.47 -8.33 21.43
CA ILE A 140 -8.80 -6.98 21.94
C ILE A 140 -10.05 -6.97 22.80
#